data_AF-A0A6G8Q360-F1
#
_entry.id   AF-A0A6G8Q360-F1
#
_cell.length_a   1.000
_cell.length_b   1.000
_cell.length_c   1.000
_cell.angle_alpha   90.00
_cell.angle_beta   90.00
_cell.angle_gamma   90.00
#
_symmetry.space_group_name_H-M   'P 1'
#
loop_
_entity.id
_entity.type
_entity.pdbx_description
1 polymer ?
#
loop_
_entity_poly.entity_id
_entity_poly.type
_entity_poly.pdbx_seq_one_letter_code
_entity_poly.pdbx_strand_id
1 'polypeptide(L)' 'MSQEQLAERSGVARDTISKLETGRRKAYPTTIRKLAAGLNTEPRMLVGGVEYLEPAGKPDEGPEEEKGKEPREGRKVGF' A
#
# COMPACT_ATOMS: atom_id res chain seq x y z
N MET A 1 -11.60 12.72 -0.73
CA MET A 1 -12.74 11.80 -0.97
C MET A 1 -13.77 12.05 0.13
N SER A 2 -15.06 12.16 -0.21
CA SER A 2 -16.15 12.30 0.78
C SER A 2 -16.59 10.95 1.35
N GLN A 3 -17.37 10.96 2.44
CA GLN A 3 -17.96 9.73 3.01
C GLN A 3 -18.92 9.04 2.02
N GLU A 4 -19.70 9.81 1.26
CA GLU A 4 -20.56 9.29 0.19
C GLU A 4 -19.75 8.54 -0.88
N GLN A 5 -18.64 9.14 -1.33
CA GLN A 5 -17.76 8.50 -2.32
C GLN A 5 -17.11 7.22 -1.77
N LEU A 6 -16.70 7.22 -0.50
CA LEU A 6 -16.18 6.01 0.14
C LEU A 6 -17.25 4.94 0.26
N ALA A 7 -18.48 5.33 0.60
CA ALA A 7 -19.58 4.39 0.74
C ALA A 7 -19.86 3.67 -0.57
N GLU A 8 -19.90 4.41 -1.68
CA GLU A 8 -20.05 3.86 -3.03
C GLU A 8 -18.90 2.89 -3.37
N ARG A 9 -17.65 3.29 -3.14
CA ARG A 9 -16.47 2.48 -3.49
C ARG A 9 -16.28 1.24 -2.61
N SER A 10 -16.60 1.33 -1.33
CA SER A 10 -16.35 0.25 -0.36
C SER A 10 -17.57 -0.67 -0.13
N GLY A 11 -18.76 -0.24 -0.54
CA GLY A 11 -20.01 -0.92 -0.19
C GLY A 11 -20.32 -0.91 1.31
N VAL A 12 -19.76 0.06 2.06
CA VAL A 12 -20.07 0.31 3.47
C VAL A 12 -20.98 1.52 3.58
N ALA A 13 -22.06 1.43 4.34
CA ALA A 13 -23.00 2.53 4.48
C ALA A 13 -22.32 3.80 5.03
N ARG A 14 -22.67 4.97 4.50
CA ARG A 14 -22.11 6.27 4.93
C ARG A 14 -22.25 6.51 6.43
N ASP A 15 -23.41 6.19 7.01
CA ASP A 15 -23.65 6.29 8.45
C ASP A 15 -22.70 5.39 9.27
N THR A 16 -22.36 4.20 8.74
CA THR A 16 -21.36 3.33 9.38
C THR A 16 -19.99 3.99 9.35
N ILE A 17 -19.58 4.56 8.21
CA ILE A 17 -18.31 5.28 8.08
C ILE A 17 -18.25 6.43 9.10
N SER A 18 -19.30 7.27 9.16
CA SER A 18 -19.38 8.38 10.12
C SER A 18 -19.24 7.93 11.58
N LYS A 19 -19.86 6.80 11.96
CA LYS A 19 -19.76 6.23 13.32
C LYS A 19 -18.36 5.67 13.62
N LEU A 20 -17.65 5.15 12.61
CA LEU A 20 -16.28 4.67 12.76
C LEU A 20 -15.30 5.83 12.93
N GLU A 21 -15.41 6.86 12.10
CA GLU A 21 -14.55 8.05 12.14
C GLU A 21 -14.71 8.84 13.44
N THR A 22 -15.93 8.91 13.96
CA THR A 22 -16.22 9.57 15.25
C THR A 22 -15.91 8.70 16.47
N GLY A 23 -15.41 7.47 16.26
CA GLY A 23 -15.11 6.53 17.35
C GLY A 23 -16.32 5.99 18.10
N ARG A 24 -17.55 6.37 17.71
CA ARG A 24 -18.79 5.88 18.31
C ARG A 24 -19.00 4.38 18.11
N ARG A 25 -18.31 3.78 17.13
CA ARG A 25 -18.31 2.33 16.88
C ARG A 25 -16.91 1.85 16.51
N LYS A 26 -16.56 0.65 16.97
CA LYS A 26 -15.36 -0.07 16.48
C LYS A 26 -15.68 -0.81 15.18
N ALA A 27 -14.73 -0.84 14.26
CA ALA A 27 -14.89 -1.54 13.00
C ALA A 27 -14.74 -3.05 13.19
N TYR A 28 -15.59 -3.83 12.52
CA TYR A 28 -15.39 -5.27 12.40
C TYR A 28 -14.30 -5.55 11.34
N PRO A 29 -13.58 -6.67 11.43
CA PRO A 29 -12.55 -7.04 10.44
C PRO A 29 -13.06 -7.09 8.99
N THR A 30 -14.34 -7.44 8.78
CA THR A 30 -14.99 -7.38 7.46
C THR A 30 -15.16 -5.95 6.95
N THR A 31 -15.59 -5.03 7.82
CA THR A 31 -15.73 -3.61 7.49
C THR A 31 -14.38 -2.98 7.18
N ILE A 32 -13.34 -3.31 7.94
CA ILE A 32 -11.97 -2.84 7.69
C ILE A 32 -11.50 -3.24 6.28
N ARG A 33 -11.69 -4.51 5.90
CA ARG A 33 -11.31 -4.99 4.56
C ARG A 33 -12.04 -4.27 3.43
N LYS A 34 -13.34 -4.01 3.59
CA LYS A 34 -14.14 -3.26 2.61
C LYS A 34 -13.68 -1.81 2.48
N LEU A 35 -13.45 -1.14 3.61
CA LEU A 35 -12.98 0.24 3.61
C LEU A 35 -11.58 0.34 2.99
N ALA A 36 -10.68 -0.59 3.31
CA ALA A 36 -9.35 -0.66 2.73
C ALA A 36 -9.39 -0.81 1.21
N ALA A 37 -10.26 -1.69 0.68
CA ALA A 37 -10.48 -1.83 -0.74
C ALA A 37 -10.99 -0.52 -1.39
N GLY A 38 -11.97 0.16 -0.77
CA GLY A 38 -12.48 1.44 -1.27
C GLY A 38 -11.46 2.59 -1.21
N LEU A 39 -10.50 2.52 -0.28
CA LEU A 39 -9.40 3.46 -0.09
C LEU A 39 -8.14 3.10 -0.89
N ASN A 40 -8.13 1.96 -1.57
CA ASN A 40 -6.95 1.39 -2.23
C ASN A 40 -5.72 1.31 -1.29
N THR A 41 -5.95 0.83 -0.07
CA THR A 41 -4.90 0.63 0.94
C THR A 41 -5.00 -0.76 1.54
N GLU A 42 -4.04 -1.14 2.37
CA GLU A 42 -4.06 -2.42 3.06
C GLU A 42 -4.87 -2.33 4.36
N PRO A 43 -5.63 -3.38 4.73
CA PRO A 43 -6.41 -3.42 5.97
C PRO A 43 -5.62 -3.07 7.23
N ARG A 44 -4.33 -3.45 7.29
CA ARG A 44 -3.43 -3.15 8.43
C ARG A 44 -3.22 -1.65 8.66
N MET A 45 -3.35 -0.83 7.61
CA MET A 45 -3.21 0.63 7.72
C MET A 45 -4.39 1.28 8.44
N LEU A 46 -5.53 0.59 8.56
CA LEU A 46 -6.74 1.10 9.21
C LEU A 46 -6.90 0.63 10.66
N VAL A 47 -6.07 -0.32 11.11
CA VAL A 47 -6.10 -0.84 12.48
C VAL A 47 -4.87 -0.25 13.18
N GLY A 48 -5.13 0.62 14.16
CA GLY A 48 -4.11 1.51 14.75
C GLY A 48 -2.80 0.83 15.16
N GLY A 49 -1.72 1.58 14.93
CA GLY A 49 -0.33 1.21 15.18
C GLY A 49 0.64 1.70 14.10
N VAL A 50 0.29 2.71 13.28
CA VAL A 50 1.28 3.32 12.38
C VAL A 50 2.07 4.36 13.16
N GLU A 51 3.19 3.91 13.72
CA GLU A 51 4.32 4.81 13.90
C GLU A 51 4.71 5.24 12.49
N TYR A 52 4.53 6.54 12.17
CA TYR A 52 5.08 7.09 10.93
C TYR A 52 6.59 7.06 11.08
N LEU A 53 7.21 5.91 10.80
CA LEU A 53 8.62 5.85 10.49
C LEU A 53 8.76 6.71 9.25
N GLU A 54 9.36 7.90 9.40
CA GLU A 54 9.77 8.67 8.24
C GLU A 54 10.50 7.72 7.30
N PRO A 55 10.12 7.66 6.00
CA PRO A 55 10.72 6.69 5.10
C PRO A 55 12.22 6.95 5.05
N ALA A 56 12.99 6.00 5.56
CA ALA A 56 14.41 5.91 5.29
C ALA A 56 14.57 5.65 3.80
N GLY A 57 14.65 6.71 3.00
CA GLY A 57 14.99 6.63 1.59
C GLY A 57 13.84 6.95 0.64
N LYS A 58 14.21 7.71 -0.39
CA LYS A 58 13.43 8.25 -1.50
C LYS A 58 12.73 7.14 -2.33
N PRO A 59 11.68 7.50 -3.10
CA PRO A 59 10.90 6.55 -3.89
C PRO A 59 11.72 5.97 -5.05
N ASP A 60 11.52 4.67 -5.28
CA ASP A 60 11.40 4.02 -6.59
C ASP A 60 12.07 4.76 -7.78
N GLU A 61 13.40 4.69 -7.87
CA GLU A 61 14.11 4.90 -9.13
C GLU A 61 14.19 3.52 -9.81
N GLY A 62 13.30 3.31 -10.78
CA GLY A 62 13.36 2.17 -11.71
C GLY A 62 14.67 2.17 -12.52
N PRO A 63 14.99 1.03 -13.18
CA PRO A 63 16.33 0.80 -13.70
C PRO A 63 16.62 1.71 -14.90
N GLU A 64 17.64 2.57 -14.79
CA GLU A 64 18.23 3.23 -15.94
C GLU A 64 19.15 2.25 -16.68
N GLU A 65 18.73 1.89 -17.89
CA GLU A 65 19.54 1.20 -18.90
C GLU A 65 20.57 2.13 -19.56
N GLU A 66 21.55 1.49 -20.21
CA GLU A 66 22.58 1.97 -21.15
C GLU A 66 23.98 2.14 -20.56
N LYS A 67 25.07 1.61 -21.14
CA LYS A 67 25.30 0.97 -22.44
C LYS A 67 26.63 0.21 -22.36
N GLY A 68 26.71 -0.95 -23.01
CA GLY A 68 27.77 -1.93 -22.79
C GLY A 68 29.11 -1.72 -23.51
N LYS A 69 29.93 -2.77 -23.41
CA LYS A 69 30.79 -3.34 -24.47
C LYS A 69 31.36 -4.68 -23.97
N GLU A 70 30.82 -5.76 -24.51
CA GLU A 70 31.45 -7.10 -24.62
C GLU A 70 32.55 -7.10 -25.71
N PRO A 71 33.27 -8.20 -25.98
CA PRO A 71 33.65 -9.36 -25.15
C PRO A 71 35.19 -9.61 -25.25
N ARG A 72 35.70 -10.72 -24.70
CA ARG A 72 36.75 -11.68 -25.21
C ARG A 72 37.42 -12.34 -23.98
N GLU A 73 37.79 -13.61 -23.89
CA GLU A 73 37.57 -14.86 -24.63
C GLU A 73 38.40 -15.93 -23.86
N GLY A 74 37.88 -17.14 -23.68
CA GLY A 74 38.69 -18.38 -23.71
C GLY A 74 39.58 -18.81 -22.53
N ARG A 75 39.10 -19.85 -21.81
CA ARG A 75 39.79 -21.08 -21.31
C ARG A 75 41.25 -21.02 -20.81
N LYS A 76 41.51 -21.54 -19.59
CA LYS A 76 42.06 -22.91 -19.38
C LYS A 76 42.16 -23.32 -17.89
N VAL A 77 42.02 -24.63 -17.68
CA VAL A 77 42.27 -25.42 -16.47
C VAL A 77 43.78 -25.68 -16.28
N GLY A 78 44.24 -25.80 -15.02
CA GLY A 78 45.56 -26.29 -14.57
C GLY A 78 46.05 -25.49 -13.35
N PHE A 79 46.54 -26.04 -12.24
CA PHE A 79 47.25 -27.30 -11.95
C PHE A 79 46.64 -28.06 -10.76
#